data_AF-A0A517T6C8-F1
#
_entry.id   AF-A0A517T6C8-F1
#
_cell.length_a   1.000
_cell.length_b   1.000
_cell.length_c   1.000
_cell.angle_alpha   90.00
_cell.angle_beta   90.00
_cell.angle_gamma   90.00
#
_symmetry.space_group_name_H-M   'P 1'
#
loop_
_entity.id
_entity.type
_entity.pdbx_description
1 polymer ?
#
loop_
_entity_poly.entity_id
_entity_poly.type
_entity_poly.pdbx_seq_one_letter_code
_entity_poly.pdbx_strand_id
1 'polypeptide(L)'
;MIRRETEEGWLLISQVDHAHLAARIAAAWGNKQIPKLPVPDMLLPAIREHDEGWRDWEQAPEVDLETGKPYAFHETPMSTSAHIWSESITRSGRGTAMLSEALDHLEETGESLDENGARILETVLSYRPTFTQFDLNCDLPDIDTETIQATLEVLQNARVVRHDYYPLPGDVYSVDLQMDGASPFGELWVSQHFCDLAEGVLESRAGQFEEVMVARRFLEEQKKVQETRQFKALRGFAGDSYSQLLDTGFRYVRIFDWMSLWLCLTEQHEPEEFVISQKKKIRVTLEPEPSELTAIVATEEQGNRLQVFRANPWPFRSDKPVEFSLPGVLIPDEPLEDDASLAIALDQGERVQVYWRFEPPHE
;
A
#
# COMPACT_ATOMS: atom_id res chain seq x y z
N MET A 1 0.80 -2.64 -11.24
CA MET A 1 0.04 -3.77 -10.67
C MET A 1 0.91 -4.99 -10.41
N ILE A 2 0.51 -5.81 -9.44
CA ILE A 2 1.06 -7.13 -9.16
C ILE A 2 0.32 -8.14 -10.04
N ARG A 3 1.08 -9.01 -10.72
CA ARG A 3 0.55 -10.16 -11.47
C ARG A 3 1.05 -11.43 -10.79
N ARG A 4 0.14 -12.14 -10.10
CA ARG A 4 0.40 -13.43 -9.46
C ARG A 4 -0.13 -14.56 -10.35
N GLU A 5 0.73 -15.49 -10.72
CA GLU A 5 0.34 -16.69 -11.46
C GLU A 5 -0.35 -17.68 -10.51
N THR A 6 -1.45 -18.30 -10.95
CA THR A 6 -2.24 -19.29 -10.20
C THR A 6 -2.67 -20.43 -11.13
N GLU A 7 -3.21 -21.52 -10.57
CA GLU A 7 -3.78 -22.61 -11.40
C GLU A 7 -5.02 -22.18 -12.20
N GLU A 8 -5.71 -21.13 -11.75
CA GLU A 8 -6.97 -20.65 -12.34
C GLU A 8 -6.74 -19.53 -13.38
N GLY A 9 -5.52 -18.98 -13.45
CA GLY A 9 -5.16 -17.87 -14.32
C GLY A 9 -4.22 -16.86 -13.64
N TRP A 10 -4.34 -15.58 -14.01
CA TRP A 10 -3.60 -14.50 -13.38
C TRP A 10 -4.46 -13.78 -12.35
N LEU A 11 -3.97 -13.75 -11.11
CA LEU A 11 -4.49 -12.91 -10.06
C LEU A 11 -3.78 -11.55 -10.09
N LEU A 12 -4.54 -10.52 -10.45
CA LEU A 12 -4.08 -9.15 -10.54
C LEU A 12 -4.45 -8.37 -9.27
N ILE A 13 -3.46 -7.79 -8.61
CA ILE A 13 -3.59 -7.03 -7.36
C ILE A 13 -3.01 -5.63 -7.56
N SER A 14 -3.65 -4.59 -7.02
CA SER A 14 -3.17 -3.21 -7.16
C SER A 14 -1.89 -2.99 -6.36
N GLN A 15 -0.96 -2.19 -6.90
CA GLN A 15 0.21 -1.71 -6.15
C GLN A 15 -0.20 -0.74 -5.02
N VAL A 16 -1.26 0.04 -5.24
CA VAL A 16 -1.81 0.91 -4.22
C VAL A 16 -2.37 0.08 -3.05
N ASP A 17 -3.12 -0.98 -3.36
CA ASP A 17 -3.67 -1.86 -2.33
C ASP A 17 -2.58 -2.60 -1.54
N HIS A 18 -1.47 -3.02 -2.17
CA HIS A 18 -0.34 -3.58 -1.41
C HIS A 18 0.23 -2.57 -0.42
N ALA A 19 0.32 -1.30 -0.81
CA ALA A 19 0.84 -0.25 0.07
C ALA A 19 -0.09 -0.01 1.26
N HIS A 20 -1.40 -0.18 1.08
CA HIS A 20 -2.37 -0.10 2.17
C HIS A 20 -2.27 -1.28 3.12
N LEU A 21 -2.10 -2.49 2.57
CA LEU A 21 -1.76 -3.67 3.36
C LEU A 21 -0.48 -3.45 4.16
N ALA A 22 0.58 -2.92 3.54
CA ALA A 22 1.84 -2.60 4.22
C ALA A 22 1.61 -1.71 5.45
N ALA A 23 0.76 -0.69 5.31
CA ALA A 23 0.41 0.22 6.40
C ALA A 23 -0.47 -0.42 7.49
N ARG A 24 -1.44 -1.26 7.12
CA ARG A 24 -2.28 -2.03 8.06
C ARG A 24 -1.43 -2.99 8.90
N ILE A 25 -0.50 -3.70 8.26
CA ILE A 25 0.50 -4.55 8.93
C ILE A 25 1.33 -3.70 9.89
N ALA A 26 1.83 -2.56 9.42
CA ALA A 26 2.65 -1.65 10.22
C ALA A 26 1.89 -1.05 11.43
N ALA A 27 0.59 -0.75 11.27
CA ALA A 27 -0.25 -0.23 12.35
C ALA A 27 -0.46 -1.27 13.47
N ALA A 28 -0.64 -2.54 13.09
CA ALA A 28 -0.73 -3.66 14.01
C ALA A 28 0.62 -4.04 14.66
N TRP A 29 1.74 -3.50 14.16
CA TRP A 29 3.08 -3.93 14.51
C TRP A 29 3.59 -3.42 15.88
N GLY A 30 4.42 -4.26 16.49
CA GLY A 30 5.22 -3.99 17.68
C GLY A 30 4.60 -4.49 18.98
N ASN A 31 5.45 -4.89 19.93
CA ASN A 31 5.04 -5.30 21.26
C ASN A 31 6.22 -5.12 22.26
N LYS A 32 6.33 -5.97 23.28
CA LYS A 32 7.44 -5.92 24.25
C LYS A 32 8.76 -6.43 23.68
N GLN A 33 8.71 -7.34 22.71
CA GLN A 33 9.89 -7.96 22.08
C GLN A 33 10.26 -7.27 20.77
N ILE A 34 9.24 -6.91 19.98
CA ILE A 34 9.40 -6.23 18.69
C ILE A 34 9.15 -4.73 18.85
N PRO A 35 10.04 -3.86 18.35
CA PRO A 35 9.87 -2.42 18.48
C PRO A 35 8.59 -1.96 17.78
N LYS A 36 7.87 -1.04 18.43
CA LYS A 36 6.77 -0.29 17.80
C LYS A 36 7.34 0.65 16.72
N LEU A 37 6.47 1.04 15.78
CA LEU A 37 6.80 2.09 14.82
C LEU A 37 7.18 3.38 15.55
N PRO A 38 8.34 3.99 15.22
CA PRO A 38 8.67 5.33 15.67
C PRO A 38 7.83 6.35 14.92
N VAL A 39 7.42 7.44 15.58
CA VAL A 39 6.60 8.52 14.97
C VAL A 39 5.47 8.00 14.05
N PRO A 40 4.58 7.12 14.57
CA PRO A 40 3.58 6.42 13.74
C PRO A 40 2.72 7.38 12.90
N ASP A 41 2.41 8.57 13.42
CA ASP A 41 1.62 9.60 12.73
C ASP A 41 2.31 10.14 11.46
N MET A 42 3.63 9.98 11.33
CA MET A 42 4.40 10.34 10.13
C MET A 42 4.73 9.12 9.27
N LEU A 43 5.09 7.99 9.90
CA LEU A 43 5.50 6.80 9.15
C LEU A 43 4.35 6.04 8.52
N LEU A 44 3.22 5.91 9.21
CA LEU A 44 2.08 5.16 8.65
C LEU A 44 1.60 5.79 7.34
N PRO A 45 1.45 7.13 7.22
CA PRO A 45 1.22 7.73 5.92
C PRO A 45 2.33 7.41 4.91
N ALA A 46 3.60 7.60 5.25
CA ALA A 46 4.67 7.35 4.28
C ALA A 46 4.73 5.90 3.76
N ILE A 47 4.53 4.90 4.62
CA ILE A 47 4.46 3.47 4.25
C ILE A 47 3.29 3.18 3.34
N ARG A 48 2.24 3.98 3.42
CA ARG A 48 0.98 3.68 2.75
C ARG A 48 0.84 4.39 1.42
N GLU A 49 1.38 5.60 1.34
CA GLU A 49 1.40 6.42 0.12
C GLU A 49 2.59 6.06 -0.78
N HIS A 50 3.44 5.09 -0.40
CA HIS A 50 4.72 4.88 -1.09
C HIS A 50 4.54 4.47 -2.56
N ASP A 51 3.46 3.79 -2.92
CA ASP A 51 3.16 3.39 -4.30
C ASP A 51 1.93 4.10 -4.88
N GLU A 52 1.57 5.24 -4.28
CA GLU A 52 0.36 5.98 -4.64
C GLU A 52 0.37 6.54 -6.09
N GLY A 53 1.55 6.72 -6.68
CA GLY A 53 1.70 7.09 -8.09
C GLY A 53 1.22 6.00 -9.07
N TRP A 54 1.07 4.75 -8.63
CA TRP A 54 0.52 3.68 -9.46
C TRP A 54 -0.95 3.88 -9.76
N ARG A 55 -1.69 4.62 -8.92
CA ARG A 55 -3.13 4.87 -9.08
C ARG A 55 -3.51 5.26 -10.50
N ASP A 56 -2.77 6.22 -11.07
CA ASP A 56 -3.12 6.78 -12.38
C ASP A 56 -2.75 5.81 -13.51
N TRP A 57 -1.59 5.15 -13.41
CA TRP A 57 -1.17 4.12 -14.38
C TRP A 57 -2.13 2.92 -14.36
N GLU A 58 -2.52 2.50 -13.17
CA GLU A 58 -3.41 1.38 -12.98
C GLU A 58 -4.80 1.66 -13.53
N GLN A 59 -5.19 2.88 -13.91
CA GLN A 59 -6.46 3.14 -14.62
C GLN A 59 -6.52 2.59 -16.04
N ALA A 60 -5.35 2.44 -16.68
CA ALA A 60 -5.21 1.92 -18.03
C ALA A 60 -3.92 1.09 -18.10
N PRO A 61 -3.88 -0.09 -17.45
CA PRO A 61 -2.70 -0.92 -17.43
C PRO A 61 -2.41 -1.43 -18.83
N GLU A 62 -1.13 -1.59 -19.12
CA GLU A 62 -0.63 -1.97 -20.43
C GLU A 62 -0.36 -3.48 -20.51
N VAL A 63 -0.45 -4.03 -21.72
CA VAL A 63 -0.06 -5.40 -22.05
C VAL A 63 1.32 -5.41 -22.71
N ASP A 64 2.16 -6.38 -22.34
CA ASP A 64 3.34 -6.71 -23.11
C ASP A 64 2.92 -7.42 -24.40
N LEU A 65 2.96 -6.71 -25.53
CA LEU A 65 2.54 -7.21 -26.84
C LEU A 65 3.40 -8.39 -27.35
N GLU A 66 4.60 -8.62 -26.82
CA GLU A 66 5.42 -9.77 -27.19
C GLU A 66 4.91 -11.06 -26.52
N THR A 67 4.50 -10.96 -25.25
CA THR A 67 4.08 -12.12 -24.45
C THR A 67 2.56 -12.27 -24.33
N GLY A 68 1.80 -11.21 -24.63
CA GLY A 68 0.35 -11.13 -24.41
C GLY A 68 -0.05 -11.05 -22.94
N LYS A 69 0.90 -10.74 -22.03
CA LYS A 69 0.64 -10.70 -20.58
C LYS A 69 0.43 -9.26 -20.10
N PRO A 70 -0.43 -9.01 -19.10
CA PRO A 70 -0.48 -7.72 -18.40
C PRO A 70 0.88 -7.40 -17.80
N TYR A 71 1.40 -6.18 -17.92
CA TYR A 71 2.67 -5.84 -17.27
C TYR A 71 2.62 -6.00 -15.75
N ALA A 72 3.54 -6.79 -15.19
CA ALA A 72 3.82 -6.73 -13.76
C ALA A 72 4.65 -5.48 -13.43
N PHE A 73 4.52 -4.96 -12.21
CA PHE A 73 5.19 -3.72 -11.80
C PHE A 73 6.72 -3.75 -11.98
N HIS A 74 7.35 -4.91 -11.85
CA HIS A 74 8.81 -5.07 -12.02
C HIS A 74 9.24 -5.25 -13.49
N GLU A 75 8.27 -5.47 -14.39
CA GLU A 75 8.46 -5.61 -15.84
C GLU A 75 8.28 -4.27 -16.58
N THR A 76 7.72 -3.25 -15.93
CA THR A 76 7.50 -1.94 -16.57
C THR A 76 8.82 -1.28 -16.99
N PRO A 77 8.85 -0.55 -18.13
CA PRO A 77 10.00 0.24 -18.55
C PRO A 77 10.39 1.28 -17.49
N MET A 78 11.69 1.53 -17.31
CA MET A 78 12.17 2.47 -16.28
C MET A 78 11.63 3.89 -16.50
N SER A 79 11.31 4.30 -17.73
CA SER A 79 10.65 5.59 -18.01
C SER A 79 9.28 5.69 -17.34
N THR A 80 8.52 4.60 -17.37
CA THR A 80 7.19 4.51 -16.76
C THR A 80 7.34 4.47 -15.25
N SER A 81 8.22 3.60 -14.72
CA SER A 81 8.48 3.50 -13.29
C SER A 81 8.98 4.83 -12.70
N ALA A 82 9.93 5.52 -13.34
CA ALA A 82 10.45 6.79 -12.86
C ALA A 82 9.37 7.89 -12.75
N HIS A 83 8.41 7.90 -13.67
CA HIS A 83 7.28 8.82 -13.61
C HIS A 83 6.36 8.48 -12.42
N ILE A 84 5.94 7.22 -12.32
CA ILE A 84 5.12 6.70 -11.22
C ILE A 84 5.76 7.00 -9.86
N TRP A 85 7.04 6.67 -9.70
CA TRP A 85 7.80 6.91 -8.46
C TRP A 85 7.86 8.39 -8.10
N SER A 86 8.02 9.28 -9.09
CA SER A 86 8.04 10.73 -8.84
C SER A 86 6.70 11.25 -8.33
N GLU A 87 5.59 10.71 -8.84
CA GLU A 87 4.24 11.02 -8.35
C GLU A 87 4.01 10.47 -6.94
N SER A 88 4.37 9.21 -6.67
CA SER A 88 4.30 8.61 -5.32
C SER A 88 5.06 9.46 -4.29
N ILE A 89 6.28 9.88 -4.63
CA ILE A 89 7.09 10.75 -3.77
C ILE A 89 6.32 12.04 -3.47
N THR A 90 5.83 12.73 -4.49
CA THR A 90 5.09 13.98 -4.32
C THR A 90 3.86 13.80 -3.43
N ARG A 91 3.08 12.73 -3.64
CA ARG A 91 1.87 12.45 -2.87
C ARG A 91 2.17 12.08 -1.42
N SER A 92 3.26 11.35 -1.14
CA SER A 92 3.67 11.01 0.23
C SER A 92 4.04 12.21 1.13
N GLY A 93 4.29 13.38 0.54
CA GLY A 93 4.51 14.64 1.27
C GLY A 93 3.23 15.39 1.61
N ARG A 94 2.12 15.03 0.96
CA ARG A 94 0.80 15.56 1.26
C ARG A 94 0.26 14.78 2.46
N GLY A 95 -0.05 15.48 3.55
CA GLY A 95 -0.80 14.85 4.63
C GLY A 95 -2.28 15.04 4.34
N THR A 96 -3.14 14.23 4.91
CA THR A 96 -4.59 14.49 4.84
C THR A 96 -5.02 15.40 5.99
N ALA A 97 -6.14 16.09 5.78
CA ALA A 97 -6.75 16.96 6.76
C ALA A 97 -7.07 16.28 8.10
N MET A 98 -6.90 17.00 9.20
CA MET A 98 -7.45 16.64 10.50
C MET A 98 -8.98 16.62 10.43
N LEU A 99 -9.63 15.88 11.35
CA LEU A 99 -11.09 15.84 11.42
C LEU A 99 -11.71 17.25 11.51
N SER A 100 -11.13 18.14 12.31
CA SER A 100 -11.60 19.53 12.41
C SER A 100 -11.50 20.28 11.08
N GLU A 101 -10.40 20.12 10.34
CA GLU A 101 -10.20 20.78 9.04
C GLU A 101 -11.18 20.23 8.00
N ALA A 102 -11.48 18.93 8.05
CA ALA A 102 -12.46 18.31 7.17
C ALA A 102 -13.90 18.73 7.51
N LEU A 103 -14.24 18.85 8.80
CA LEU A 103 -15.55 19.35 9.24
C LEU A 103 -15.75 20.82 8.85
N ASP A 104 -14.73 21.67 9.05
CA ASP A 104 -14.76 23.07 8.61
C ASP A 104 -14.97 23.16 7.09
N HIS A 105 -14.28 22.33 6.31
CA HIS A 105 -14.45 22.24 4.85
C HIS A 105 -15.85 21.77 4.43
N LEU A 106 -16.47 20.84 5.18
CA LEU A 106 -17.86 20.41 4.94
C LEU A 106 -18.84 21.56 5.18
N GLU A 107 -18.67 22.30 6.28
CA GLU A 107 -19.50 23.48 6.57
C GLU A 107 -19.36 24.55 5.48
N GLU A 108 -18.15 24.79 4.98
CA GLU A 108 -17.88 25.73 3.88
C GLU A 108 -18.53 25.30 2.55
N THR A 109 -18.66 23.99 2.32
CA THR A 109 -19.34 23.43 1.13
C THR A 109 -20.85 23.32 1.28
N GLY A 110 -21.39 23.63 2.47
CA GLY A 110 -22.82 23.57 2.77
C GLY A 110 -23.34 22.17 3.09
N GLU A 111 -22.44 21.21 3.28
CA GLU A 111 -22.73 19.85 3.70
C GLU A 111 -22.65 19.72 5.23
N SER A 112 -23.40 18.77 5.80
CA SER A 112 -23.35 18.49 7.24
C SER A 112 -23.48 17.01 7.49
N LEU A 113 -22.73 16.50 8.46
CA LEU A 113 -22.79 15.11 8.89
C LEU A 113 -23.53 14.99 10.22
N ASP A 114 -24.25 13.88 10.38
CA ASP A 114 -24.76 13.47 11.69
C ASP A 114 -23.66 12.74 12.50
N GLU A 115 -24.01 12.18 13.66
CA GLU A 115 -23.05 11.51 14.54
C GLU A 115 -22.38 10.29 13.88
N ASN A 116 -23.14 9.51 13.09
CA ASN A 116 -22.59 8.37 12.35
C ASN A 116 -21.73 8.84 11.18
N GLY A 117 -22.16 9.89 10.46
CA GLY A 117 -21.39 10.50 9.40
C GLY A 117 -20.05 11.04 9.90
N ALA A 118 -20.00 11.66 11.08
CA ALA A 118 -18.76 12.12 11.69
C ALA A 118 -17.80 10.97 12.04
N ARG A 119 -18.32 9.84 12.55
CA ARG A 119 -17.52 8.62 12.79
C ARG A 119 -16.99 8.04 11.48
N ILE A 120 -17.82 7.98 10.45
CA ILE A 120 -17.39 7.54 9.11
C ILE A 120 -16.31 8.47 8.58
N LEU A 121 -16.48 9.79 8.67
CA LEU A 121 -15.46 10.76 8.25
C LEU A 121 -14.15 10.56 9.01
N GLU A 122 -14.20 10.38 10.32
CA GLU A 122 -12.99 10.11 11.11
C GLU A 122 -12.27 8.84 10.63
N THR A 123 -13.02 7.76 10.41
CA THR A 123 -12.49 6.50 9.86
C THR A 123 -11.94 6.68 8.44
N VAL A 124 -12.66 7.36 7.56
CA VAL A 124 -12.23 7.74 6.20
C VAL A 124 -10.92 8.53 6.24
N LEU A 125 -10.83 9.56 7.09
CA LEU A 125 -9.60 10.34 7.26
C LEU A 125 -8.49 9.54 7.93
N SER A 126 -8.77 8.37 8.51
CA SER A 126 -7.77 7.42 8.99
C SER A 126 -7.27 6.51 7.86
N TYR A 127 -8.17 6.11 6.95
CA TYR A 127 -7.89 5.49 5.66
C TYR A 127 -7.40 6.50 4.66
N ARG A 128 -6.22 7.01 4.91
CA ARG A 128 -5.51 7.65 3.81
C ARG A 128 -4.79 6.50 3.06
N PRO A 129 -4.34 6.67 1.80
CA PRO A 129 -5.05 7.43 0.80
C PRO A 129 -6.36 6.76 0.38
N THR A 130 -6.48 5.42 0.34
CA THR A 130 -7.75 4.76 -0.05
C THR A 130 -8.30 3.78 0.94
N PHE A 131 -9.57 3.51 0.71
CA PHE A 131 -10.35 2.44 1.29
C PHE A 131 -11.40 2.00 0.29
N THR A 132 -11.93 0.82 0.53
CA THR A 132 -13.16 0.34 -0.08
C THR A 132 -14.32 0.53 0.88
N GLN A 133 -15.55 0.48 0.36
CA GLN A 133 -16.73 0.38 1.23
C GLN A 133 -16.67 -0.83 2.16
N PHE A 134 -16.02 -1.93 1.73
CA PHE A 134 -15.83 -3.12 2.57
C PHE A 134 -14.93 -2.85 3.76
N ASP A 135 -13.84 -2.08 3.60
CA ASP A 135 -12.98 -1.69 4.71
C ASP A 135 -13.80 -0.95 5.77
N LEU A 136 -14.62 0.03 5.35
CA LEU A 136 -15.52 0.75 6.25
C LEU A 136 -16.50 -0.16 6.98
N ASN A 137 -17.09 -1.14 6.29
CA ASN A 137 -17.98 -2.11 6.94
C ASN A 137 -17.24 -2.95 8.00
N CYS A 138 -15.97 -3.29 7.76
CA CYS A 138 -15.15 -4.05 8.70
C CYS A 138 -14.77 -3.23 9.94
N ASP A 139 -14.38 -1.96 9.75
CA ASP A 139 -13.93 -1.10 10.87
C ASP A 139 -15.09 -0.42 11.60
N LEU A 140 -16.28 -0.35 10.98
CA LEU A 140 -17.51 0.19 11.55
C LEU A 140 -18.65 -0.84 11.49
N PRO A 141 -18.50 -2.03 12.11
CA PRO A 141 -19.48 -3.12 11.98
C PRO A 141 -20.83 -2.82 12.64
N ASP A 142 -20.90 -1.75 13.45
CA ASP A 142 -22.12 -1.27 14.09
C ASP A 142 -22.91 -0.26 13.26
N ILE A 143 -22.35 0.21 12.13
CA ILE A 143 -23.00 1.13 11.19
C ILE A 143 -23.44 0.34 9.96
N ASP A 144 -24.70 0.51 9.56
CA ASP A 144 -25.22 -0.20 8.39
C ASP A 144 -24.64 0.34 7.08
N THR A 145 -24.65 -0.53 6.07
CA THR A 145 -24.06 -0.27 4.76
C THR A 145 -24.72 0.88 4.01
N GLU A 146 -26.03 1.10 4.18
CA GLU A 146 -26.76 2.19 3.51
C GLU A 146 -26.33 3.55 4.09
N THR A 147 -26.13 3.63 5.41
CA THR A 147 -25.58 4.82 6.08
C THR A 147 -24.15 5.14 5.63
N ILE A 148 -23.31 4.11 5.47
CA ILE A 148 -21.94 4.27 4.94
C ILE A 148 -21.99 4.84 3.51
N GLN A 149 -22.81 4.26 2.63
CA GLN A 149 -22.95 4.72 1.25
C GLN A 149 -23.44 6.17 1.15
N ALA A 150 -24.50 6.51 1.87
CA ALA A 150 -25.05 7.87 1.88
C ALA A 150 -24.02 8.90 2.38
N THR A 151 -23.21 8.53 3.40
CA THR A 151 -22.14 9.40 3.88
C THR A 151 -21.04 9.57 2.83
N LEU A 152 -20.64 8.50 2.15
CA LEU A 152 -19.63 8.59 1.09
C LEU A 152 -20.08 9.50 -0.05
N GLU A 153 -21.36 9.47 -0.43
CA GLU A 153 -21.91 10.42 -1.43
C GLU A 153 -21.77 11.89 -0.97
N VAL A 154 -22.07 12.19 0.31
CA VAL A 154 -21.87 13.53 0.87
C VAL A 154 -20.40 13.94 0.81
N LEU A 155 -19.50 13.06 1.24
CA LEU A 155 -18.06 13.32 1.23
C LEU A 155 -17.52 13.50 -0.21
N GLN A 156 -18.07 12.80 -1.19
CA GLN A 156 -17.74 12.99 -2.60
C GLN A 156 -18.18 14.34 -3.13
N ASN A 157 -19.42 14.74 -2.85
CA ASN A 157 -19.96 16.04 -3.26
C ASN A 157 -19.12 17.19 -2.69
N ALA A 158 -18.66 17.05 -1.44
CA ALA A 158 -17.76 18.00 -0.79
C ALA A 158 -16.31 17.92 -1.25
N ARG A 159 -15.93 16.95 -2.11
CA ARG A 159 -14.54 16.66 -2.51
C ARG A 159 -13.62 16.35 -1.33
N VAL A 160 -14.18 15.76 -0.28
CA VAL A 160 -13.40 15.16 0.81
C VAL A 160 -12.84 13.82 0.37
N VAL A 161 -13.66 13.05 -0.35
CA VAL A 161 -13.24 11.82 -1.00
C VAL A 161 -13.52 11.87 -2.51
N ARG A 162 -12.82 11.04 -3.27
CA ARG A 162 -13.04 10.83 -4.69
C ARG A 162 -13.30 9.34 -4.92
N HIS A 163 -14.27 9.00 -5.77
CA HIS A 163 -14.38 7.63 -6.29
C HIS A 163 -13.31 7.40 -7.35
N ASP A 164 -12.49 6.39 -7.16
CA ASP A 164 -11.48 6.00 -8.12
C ASP A 164 -11.95 4.79 -8.90
N TYR A 165 -12.08 5.01 -10.21
CA TYR A 165 -12.30 3.95 -11.16
C TYR A 165 -10.96 3.28 -11.45
N TYR A 166 -10.64 2.26 -10.67
CA TYR A 166 -9.62 1.30 -11.02
C TYR A 166 -10.20 0.26 -11.99
N PRO A 167 -9.45 -0.19 -13.00
CA PRO A 167 -9.78 -1.37 -13.78
C PRO A 167 -9.58 -2.63 -12.93
N LEU A 168 -8.89 -2.55 -11.79
CA LEU A 168 -9.10 -3.51 -10.71
C LEU A 168 -10.35 -3.10 -9.90
N PRO A 169 -11.28 -4.01 -9.63
CA PRO A 169 -12.61 -3.78 -9.10
C PRO A 169 -12.64 -3.53 -7.60
N GLY A 170 -13.59 -2.69 -7.24
CA GLY A 170 -13.92 -2.25 -5.89
C GLY A 170 -14.41 -0.81 -6.00
N ASP A 171 -15.42 -0.43 -5.21
CA ASP A 171 -15.66 0.99 -4.98
C ASP A 171 -14.52 1.50 -4.12
N VAL A 172 -13.41 1.85 -4.78
CA VAL A 172 -12.23 2.40 -4.12
C VAL A 172 -12.43 3.90 -4.03
N TYR A 173 -12.31 4.42 -2.83
CA TYR A 173 -12.40 5.84 -2.54
C TYR A 173 -11.03 6.34 -2.12
N SER A 174 -10.57 7.44 -2.69
CA SER A 174 -9.44 8.21 -2.15
C SER A 174 -9.91 9.31 -1.24
N VAL A 175 -9.16 9.60 -0.19
CA VAL A 175 -9.28 10.87 0.53
C VAL A 175 -8.59 11.96 -0.29
N ASP A 176 -9.39 12.81 -0.94
CA ASP A 176 -8.95 13.89 -1.82
C ASP A 176 -8.57 15.17 -1.04
N LEU A 177 -9.07 15.30 0.20
CA LEU A 177 -8.74 16.42 1.08
C LEU A 177 -7.31 16.28 1.66
N GLN A 178 -6.34 16.66 0.85
CA GLN A 178 -4.93 16.67 1.19
C GLN A 178 -4.41 18.08 1.51
N MET A 179 -3.68 18.21 2.61
CA MET A 179 -2.98 19.42 3.05
C MET A 179 -1.49 19.34 2.67
N ASP A 180 -1.02 20.31 1.90
CA ASP A 180 0.38 20.42 1.50
C ASP A 180 1.32 20.57 2.72
N GLY A 181 2.39 19.77 2.76
CA GLY A 181 3.47 19.90 3.74
C GLY A 181 3.17 19.32 5.13
N ALA A 182 2.07 18.58 5.29
CA ALA A 182 1.71 17.95 6.56
C ALA A 182 2.58 16.72 6.91
N SER A 183 3.35 16.15 5.96
CA SER A 183 4.36 15.12 6.25
C SER A 183 5.77 15.65 5.94
N PRO A 184 6.53 16.15 6.95
CA PRO A 184 7.87 16.71 6.71
C PRO A 184 8.91 15.68 6.26
N PHE A 185 8.62 14.38 6.44
CA PHE A 185 9.53 13.28 6.14
C PHE A 185 9.02 12.28 5.09
N GLY A 186 7.71 12.24 4.80
CA GLY A 186 7.14 11.26 3.87
C GLY A 186 7.82 11.27 2.50
N GLU A 187 7.87 12.46 1.88
CA GLU A 187 8.61 12.70 0.63
C GLU A 187 10.06 12.23 0.69
N LEU A 188 10.75 12.43 1.83
CA LEU A 188 12.16 12.06 1.98
C LEU A 188 12.34 10.55 2.06
N TRP A 189 11.52 9.86 2.87
CA TRP A 189 11.61 8.41 3.03
C TRP A 189 11.22 7.65 1.76
N VAL A 190 10.14 8.08 1.10
CA VAL A 190 9.69 7.46 -0.16
C VAL A 190 10.67 7.77 -1.29
N SER A 191 11.24 8.99 -1.34
CA SER A 191 12.30 9.31 -2.31
C SER A 191 13.55 8.45 -2.11
N GLN A 192 13.99 8.25 -0.86
CA GLN A 192 15.11 7.35 -0.56
C GLN A 192 14.82 5.91 -0.98
N HIS A 193 13.60 5.43 -0.74
CA HIS A 193 13.14 4.11 -1.17
C HIS A 193 13.27 3.91 -2.69
N PHE A 194 12.70 4.80 -3.50
CA PHE A 194 12.81 4.68 -4.95
C PHE A 194 14.21 4.96 -5.51
N CYS A 195 15.02 5.79 -4.84
CA CYS A 195 16.43 5.92 -5.20
C CYS A 195 17.20 4.60 -5.03
N ASP A 196 16.96 3.84 -3.95
CA ASP A 196 17.57 2.52 -3.73
C ASP A 196 17.17 1.53 -4.85
N LEU A 197 15.91 1.55 -5.28
CA LEU A 197 15.44 0.73 -6.41
C LEU A 197 16.08 1.18 -7.74
N ALA A 198 16.15 2.49 -8.00
CA ALA A 198 16.81 3.03 -9.19
C ALA A 198 18.30 2.68 -9.25
N GLU A 199 19.00 2.68 -8.11
CA GLU A 199 20.39 2.20 -8.01
C GLU A 199 20.49 0.71 -8.38
N GLY A 200 19.57 -0.12 -7.90
CA GLY A 200 19.47 -1.53 -8.30
C GLY A 200 19.24 -1.73 -9.81
N VAL A 201 18.52 -0.82 -10.47
CA VAL A 201 18.36 -0.81 -11.94
C VAL A 201 19.69 -0.52 -12.64
N LEU A 202 20.50 0.43 -12.13
CA LEU A 202 21.82 0.72 -12.70
C LEU A 202 22.74 -0.50 -12.72
N GLU A 203 22.62 -1.36 -11.70
CA GLU A 203 23.40 -2.58 -11.57
C GLU A 203 22.85 -3.71 -12.45
N SER A 204 21.54 -4.00 -12.31
CA SER A 204 20.89 -5.14 -12.97
C SER A 204 20.67 -4.95 -14.48
N ARG A 205 20.47 -3.72 -14.94
CA ARG A 205 20.21 -3.37 -16.35
C ARG A 205 21.38 -2.65 -17.02
N ALA A 206 22.62 -2.83 -16.53
CA ALA A 206 23.81 -2.10 -17.01
C ALA A 206 24.05 -2.11 -18.54
N GLY A 207 23.54 -3.13 -19.24
CA GLY A 207 23.61 -3.26 -20.71
C GLY A 207 22.51 -2.52 -21.50
N GLN A 208 21.48 -2.00 -20.83
CA GLN A 208 20.31 -1.35 -21.44
C GLN A 208 20.47 0.17 -21.31
N PHE A 209 21.07 0.80 -22.33
CA PHE A 209 21.49 2.21 -22.27
C PHE A 209 20.35 3.17 -21.90
N GLU A 210 19.16 3.00 -22.49
CA GLU A 210 18.03 3.90 -22.26
C GLU A 210 17.52 3.79 -20.81
N GLU A 211 17.34 2.58 -20.30
CA GLU A 211 16.93 2.28 -18.93
C GLU A 211 17.89 2.89 -17.90
N VAL A 212 19.19 2.69 -18.10
CA VAL A 212 20.25 3.25 -17.25
C VAL A 212 20.26 4.78 -17.28
N MET A 213 20.06 5.39 -18.45
CA MET A 213 20.02 6.85 -18.61
C MET A 213 18.83 7.45 -17.87
N VAL A 214 17.66 6.83 -17.96
CA VAL A 214 16.46 7.27 -17.22
C VAL A 214 16.67 7.13 -15.71
N ALA A 215 17.19 6.00 -15.23
CA ALA A 215 17.47 5.80 -13.81
C ALA A 215 18.44 6.85 -13.26
N ARG A 216 19.52 7.18 -13.99
CA ARG A 216 20.46 8.25 -13.59
C ARG A 216 19.79 9.60 -13.51
N ARG A 217 18.96 9.94 -14.51
CA ARG A 217 18.22 11.20 -14.51
C ARG A 217 17.27 11.30 -13.31
N PHE A 218 16.53 10.23 -13.02
CA PHE A 218 15.65 10.15 -11.86
C PHE A 218 16.43 10.41 -10.56
N LEU A 219 17.58 9.75 -10.37
CA LEU A 219 18.45 9.97 -9.20
C LEU A 219 18.92 11.44 -9.07
N GLU A 220 19.30 12.08 -10.18
CA GLU A 220 19.71 13.49 -10.20
C GLU A 220 18.57 14.46 -9.85
N GLU A 221 17.35 14.17 -10.33
CA GLU A 221 16.15 14.95 -10.02
C GLU A 221 15.77 14.79 -8.54
N GLN A 222 15.77 13.55 -8.04
CA GLN A 222 15.44 13.26 -6.64
C GLN A 222 16.44 13.81 -5.65
N LYS A 223 17.72 13.89 -6.01
CA LYS A 223 18.73 14.59 -5.19
C LYS A 223 18.32 16.03 -4.88
N LYS A 224 17.80 16.77 -5.87
CA LYS A 224 17.36 18.18 -5.69
C LYS A 224 16.10 18.26 -4.83
N VAL A 225 15.16 17.32 -5.00
CA VAL A 225 13.95 17.22 -4.18
C VAL A 225 14.32 16.98 -2.72
N GLN A 226 15.20 16.01 -2.46
CA GLN A 226 15.68 15.69 -1.12
C GLN A 226 16.40 16.88 -0.49
N GLU A 227 17.34 17.54 -1.17
CA GLU A 227 18.03 18.74 -0.64
C GLU A 227 17.03 19.84 -0.24
N THR A 228 16.03 20.09 -1.08
CA THR A 228 14.99 21.10 -0.82
C THR A 228 14.12 20.74 0.40
N ARG A 229 13.70 19.48 0.51
CA ARG A 229 12.84 19.01 1.61
C ARG A 229 13.60 18.88 2.93
N GLN A 230 14.85 18.43 2.90
CA GLN A 230 15.72 18.39 4.07
C GLN A 230 15.86 19.79 4.69
N PHE A 231 16.03 20.83 3.87
CA PHE A 231 16.10 22.21 4.37
C PHE A 231 14.81 22.65 5.10
N LYS A 232 13.63 22.21 4.63
CA LYS A 232 12.34 22.49 5.31
C LYS A 232 12.22 21.71 6.62
N ALA A 233 12.52 20.41 6.60
CA ALA A 233 12.39 19.52 7.76
C ALA A 233 13.35 19.89 8.91
N LEU A 234 14.56 20.37 8.59
CA LEU A 234 15.56 20.83 9.56
C LEU A 234 15.07 22.02 10.43
N ARG A 235 14.02 22.74 10.01
CA ARG A 235 13.41 23.80 10.83
C ARG A 235 12.60 23.27 12.01
N GLY A 236 12.19 22.00 11.98
CA GLY A 236 11.45 21.33 13.05
C GLY A 236 12.23 20.25 13.81
N PHE A 237 13.30 19.72 13.23
CA PHE A 237 14.10 18.60 13.78
C PHE A 237 15.60 18.85 13.55
N ALA A 238 16.42 18.86 14.60
CA ALA A 238 17.85 19.19 14.49
C ALA A 238 18.78 18.14 15.12
N GLY A 239 20.02 18.07 14.58
CA GLY A 239 21.10 17.23 15.10
C GLY A 239 20.96 15.73 14.82
N ASP A 240 21.57 14.89 15.65
CA ASP A 240 21.61 13.43 15.50
C ASP A 240 20.21 12.77 15.46
N SER A 241 19.20 13.44 16.02
CA SER A 241 17.81 12.98 15.98
C SER A 241 17.25 12.93 14.55
N TYR A 242 17.66 13.86 13.70
CA TYR A 242 17.18 13.99 12.33
C TYR A 242 17.72 12.88 11.42
N SER A 243 19.04 12.66 11.45
CA SER A 243 19.69 11.62 10.64
C SER A 243 19.22 10.21 11.02
N GLN A 244 19.04 9.96 12.32
CA GLN A 244 18.48 8.71 12.81
C GLN A 244 17.03 8.52 12.35
N LEU A 245 16.23 9.58 12.35
CA LEU A 245 14.84 9.51 11.91
C LEU A 245 14.71 9.26 10.40
N LEU A 246 15.57 9.87 9.59
CA LEU A 246 15.67 9.57 8.16
C LEU A 246 15.99 8.11 7.88
N ASP A 247 17.10 7.60 8.44
CA ASP A 247 17.49 6.19 8.28
C ASP A 247 16.40 5.24 8.76
N THR A 248 15.83 5.54 9.93
CA THR A 248 14.83 4.67 10.54
C THR A 248 13.58 4.61 9.67
N GLY A 249 13.08 5.74 9.18
CA GLY A 249 11.86 5.73 8.39
C GLY A 249 12.03 5.09 7.02
N PHE A 250 13.14 5.35 6.32
CA PHE A 250 13.49 4.65 5.08
C PHE A 250 13.48 3.13 5.26
N ARG A 251 14.07 2.65 6.36
CA ARG A 251 14.11 1.23 6.68
C ARG A 251 12.71 0.64 6.95
N TYR A 252 11.84 1.37 7.62
CA TYR A 252 10.46 0.90 7.86
C TYR A 252 9.62 0.89 6.58
N VAL A 253 9.74 1.91 5.71
CA VAL A 253 9.10 1.89 4.38
C VAL A 253 9.51 0.62 3.63
N ARG A 254 10.81 0.36 3.50
CA ARG A 254 11.32 -0.84 2.81
C ARG A 254 10.84 -2.17 3.38
N ILE A 255 10.82 -2.30 4.71
CA ILE A 255 10.46 -3.58 5.34
C ILE A 255 8.98 -3.89 5.11
N PHE A 256 8.10 -2.89 5.22
CA PHE A 256 6.67 -3.11 5.05
C PHE A 256 6.26 -3.19 3.58
N ASP A 257 6.92 -2.43 2.70
CA ASP A 257 6.87 -2.66 1.25
C ASP A 257 7.20 -4.14 0.93
N TRP A 258 8.40 -4.60 1.31
CA TRP A 258 8.81 -5.98 1.05
C TRP A 258 7.86 -7.03 1.64
N MET A 259 7.41 -6.85 2.88
CA MET A 259 6.48 -7.80 3.51
C MET A 259 5.14 -7.88 2.79
N SER A 260 4.60 -6.75 2.35
CA SER A 260 3.35 -6.73 1.58
C SER A 260 3.53 -7.35 0.19
N LEU A 261 4.62 -7.04 -0.51
CA LEU A 261 4.95 -7.65 -1.80
C LEU A 261 5.16 -9.16 -1.68
N TRP A 262 5.90 -9.61 -0.66
CA TRP A 262 6.11 -11.03 -0.40
C TRP A 262 4.78 -11.77 -0.25
N LEU A 263 3.82 -11.23 0.51
CA LEU A 263 2.48 -11.82 0.64
C LEU A 263 1.70 -11.85 -0.68
N CYS A 264 1.83 -10.81 -1.51
CA CYS A 264 1.01 -10.63 -2.71
C CYS A 264 1.55 -11.32 -3.97
N LEU A 265 2.88 -11.44 -4.11
CA LEU A 265 3.54 -11.92 -5.34
C LEU A 265 3.23 -13.38 -5.68
N THR A 266 3.13 -14.24 -4.66
CA THR A 266 2.92 -15.67 -4.84
C THR A 266 2.34 -16.29 -3.56
N GLU A 267 1.83 -17.52 -3.68
CA GLU A 267 1.64 -18.36 -2.51
C GLU A 267 2.99 -18.71 -1.89
N GLN A 268 3.07 -18.71 -0.56
CA GLN A 268 4.31 -18.89 0.17
C GLN A 268 4.38 -20.30 0.75
N HIS A 269 5.48 -20.97 0.44
CA HIS A 269 5.73 -22.35 0.89
C HIS A 269 7.02 -22.48 1.71
N GLU A 270 7.84 -21.42 1.75
CA GLU A 270 9.09 -21.40 2.49
C GLU A 270 9.08 -20.23 3.50
N PRO A 271 9.77 -20.37 4.64
CA PRO A 271 9.92 -19.29 5.59
C PRO A 271 10.65 -18.07 5.02
N GLU A 272 10.22 -16.88 5.43
CA GLU A 272 10.91 -15.61 5.09
C GLU A 272 11.34 -14.88 6.37
N GLU A 273 12.58 -14.37 6.39
CA GLU A 273 13.15 -13.62 7.51
C GLU A 273 13.21 -12.12 7.24
N PHE A 274 12.47 -11.35 8.05
CA PHE A 274 12.44 -9.89 8.00
C PHE A 274 13.40 -9.28 9.04
N VAL A 275 14.40 -8.53 8.56
CA VAL A 275 15.43 -7.92 9.42
C VAL A 275 15.00 -6.54 9.93
N ILE A 276 14.35 -6.51 11.09
CA ILE A 276 13.82 -5.28 11.71
C ILE A 276 14.93 -4.36 12.23
N SER A 277 16.00 -4.91 12.79
CA SER A 277 17.16 -4.12 13.24
C SER A 277 18.44 -4.93 13.22
N GLN A 278 19.37 -4.60 12.32
CA GLN A 278 20.70 -5.19 12.32
C GLN A 278 21.47 -4.88 13.61
N LYS A 279 21.43 -3.61 14.06
CA LYS A 279 22.13 -3.15 15.28
C LYS A 279 21.63 -3.87 16.54
N LYS A 280 20.32 -4.05 16.68
CA LYS A 280 19.72 -4.76 17.82
C LYS A 280 19.56 -6.27 17.59
N LYS A 281 19.93 -6.77 16.41
CA LYS A 281 19.74 -8.16 15.97
C LYS A 281 18.30 -8.65 16.09
N ILE A 282 17.34 -7.77 15.77
CA ILE A 282 15.91 -8.09 15.81
C ILE A 282 15.51 -8.55 14.42
N ARG A 283 14.96 -9.77 14.35
CA ARG A 283 14.49 -10.45 13.14
C ARG A 283 13.12 -11.04 13.45
N VAL A 284 12.27 -11.14 12.44
CA VAL A 284 10.98 -11.83 12.52
C VAL A 284 10.92 -12.80 11.36
N THR A 285 10.67 -14.07 11.65
CA THR A 285 10.45 -15.09 10.62
C THR A 285 8.96 -15.34 10.49
N LEU A 286 8.46 -15.33 9.26
CA LEU A 286 7.11 -15.76 8.92
C LEU A 286 7.20 -17.14 8.28
N GLU A 287 6.56 -18.12 8.88
CA GLU A 287 6.56 -19.53 8.44
C GLU A 287 5.14 -19.88 7.95
N PRO A 288 4.95 -20.26 6.67
CA PRO A 288 3.64 -20.69 6.19
C PRO A 288 3.23 -22.01 6.82
N GLU A 289 1.97 -22.11 7.28
CA GLU A 289 1.39 -23.36 7.75
C GLU A 289 0.91 -24.22 6.57
N PRO A 290 0.97 -25.56 6.67
CA PRO A 290 0.44 -26.47 5.66
C PRO A 290 -1.01 -26.16 5.28
N SER A 291 -1.34 -26.38 4.00
CA SER A 291 -2.67 -26.09 3.45
C SER A 291 -3.78 -26.89 4.15
N GLU A 292 -3.50 -28.10 4.65
CA GLU A 292 -4.46 -28.88 5.42
C GLU A 292 -4.82 -28.23 6.75
N LEU A 293 -3.86 -27.57 7.41
CA LEU A 293 -4.12 -26.83 8.66
C LEU A 293 -4.83 -25.51 8.38
N THR A 294 -4.49 -24.87 7.26
CA THR A 294 -5.17 -23.65 6.82
C THR A 294 -6.65 -23.92 6.50
N ALA A 295 -6.97 -25.03 5.84
CA ALA A 295 -8.34 -25.43 5.55
C ALA A 295 -9.20 -25.68 6.80
N ILE A 296 -8.60 -26.00 7.95
CA ILE A 296 -9.32 -26.19 9.22
C ILE A 296 -9.82 -24.86 9.79
N VAL A 297 -9.10 -23.76 9.56
CA VAL A 297 -9.44 -22.44 10.09
C VAL A 297 -10.14 -21.53 9.09
N ALA A 298 -10.11 -21.89 7.80
CA ALA A 298 -10.78 -21.16 6.74
C ALA A 298 -12.31 -21.13 6.96
N THR A 299 -12.89 -19.95 6.80
CA THR A 299 -14.34 -19.76 6.72
C THR A 299 -14.85 -20.07 5.30
N GLU A 300 -16.17 -20.22 5.14
CA GLU A 300 -16.79 -20.39 3.80
C GLU A 300 -16.48 -19.22 2.86
N GLU A 301 -16.36 -18.00 3.41
CA GLU A 301 -16.03 -16.79 2.64
C GLU A 301 -14.58 -16.80 2.14
N GLN A 302 -13.64 -17.27 2.96
CA GLN A 302 -12.22 -17.29 2.62
C GLN A 302 -11.86 -18.41 1.64
N GLY A 303 -12.55 -19.56 1.72
CA GLY A 303 -12.33 -20.69 0.83
C GLY A 303 -10.88 -21.19 0.82
N ASN A 304 -10.34 -21.43 -0.37
CA ASN A 304 -8.96 -21.87 -0.61
C ASN A 304 -7.95 -20.70 -0.73
N ARG A 305 -8.37 -19.45 -0.53
CA ARG A 305 -7.54 -18.25 -0.75
C ARG A 305 -6.96 -17.68 0.55
N LEU A 306 -7.10 -18.41 1.65
CA LEU A 306 -6.44 -18.14 2.92
C LEU A 306 -5.06 -18.78 2.96
N GLN A 307 -4.07 -18.03 3.42
CA GLN A 307 -2.80 -18.57 3.92
C GLN A 307 -2.65 -18.24 5.40
N VAL A 308 -2.21 -19.23 6.19
CA VAL A 308 -1.92 -19.05 7.61
C VAL A 308 -0.41 -19.04 7.81
N PHE A 309 0.09 -18.12 8.64
CA PHE A 309 1.49 -18.03 9.01
C PHE A 309 1.66 -18.10 10.52
N ARG A 310 2.72 -18.78 10.97
CA ARG A 310 3.29 -18.55 12.29
C ARG A 310 4.38 -17.51 12.21
N ALA A 311 4.38 -16.60 13.17
CA ALA A 311 5.40 -15.56 13.26
C ALA A 311 6.29 -15.77 14.50
N ASN A 312 7.61 -15.78 14.29
CA ASN A 312 8.59 -15.98 15.36
C ASN A 312 9.73 -14.94 15.33
N PRO A 313 9.90 -14.12 16.38
CA PRO A 313 8.96 -13.92 17.47
C PRO A 313 7.67 -13.26 16.97
N TRP A 314 6.60 -13.37 17.74
CA TRP A 314 5.32 -12.71 17.42
C TRP A 314 5.51 -11.19 17.27
N PRO A 315 5.13 -10.58 16.11
CA PRO A 315 5.44 -9.18 15.86
C PRO A 315 4.30 -8.21 16.15
N PHE A 316 3.07 -8.69 16.33
CA PHE A 316 1.90 -7.82 16.44
C PHE A 316 1.61 -7.41 17.89
N ARG A 317 0.85 -6.32 18.03
CA ARG A 317 0.38 -5.76 19.31
C ARG A 317 -0.66 -6.65 20.00
N SER A 318 -1.52 -7.27 19.19
CA SER A 318 -2.56 -8.20 19.63
C SER A 318 -1.93 -9.45 20.25
N ASP A 319 -2.54 -10.03 21.26
CA ASP A 319 -2.24 -11.38 21.77
C ASP A 319 -3.06 -12.47 21.05
N LYS A 320 -4.02 -12.06 20.22
CA LYS A 320 -4.86 -12.90 19.37
C LYS A 320 -4.36 -12.93 17.94
N PRO A 321 -4.80 -13.91 17.14
CA PRO A 321 -4.54 -13.96 15.70
C PRO A 321 -4.93 -12.65 15.01
N VAL A 322 -4.17 -12.28 13.99
CA VAL A 322 -4.39 -11.07 13.19
C VAL A 322 -4.63 -11.49 11.76
N GLU A 323 -5.63 -10.90 11.11
CA GLU A 323 -5.99 -11.21 9.73
C GLU A 323 -5.92 -9.96 8.87
N PHE A 324 -5.49 -10.14 7.63
CA PHE A 324 -5.51 -9.14 6.60
C PHE A 324 -6.06 -9.75 5.32
N SER A 325 -6.63 -8.89 4.49
CA SER A 325 -7.10 -9.27 3.16
C SER A 325 -6.88 -8.15 2.18
N LEU A 326 -6.79 -8.51 0.90
CA LEU A 326 -6.77 -7.57 -0.22
C LEU A 326 -7.64 -8.07 -1.37
N PRO A 327 -8.33 -7.15 -2.08
CA PRO A 327 -9.05 -7.50 -3.29
C PRO A 327 -8.10 -7.82 -4.43
N GLY A 328 -8.59 -8.59 -5.39
CA GLY A 328 -7.93 -8.83 -6.65
C GLY A 328 -8.90 -9.26 -7.75
N VAL A 329 -8.39 -9.31 -8.98
CA VAL A 329 -9.10 -9.87 -10.14
C VAL A 329 -8.42 -11.11 -10.60
N LEU A 330 -9.17 -12.18 -10.68
CA LEU A 330 -8.73 -13.35 -11.40
C LEU A 330 -9.19 -13.26 -12.86
N ILE A 331 -8.23 -13.25 -13.77
CA ILE A 331 -8.49 -13.35 -15.22
C ILE A 331 -7.88 -14.63 -15.77
N PRO A 332 -8.46 -15.23 -16.83
CA PRO A 332 -7.89 -16.40 -17.48
C PRO A 332 -6.44 -16.16 -17.94
N ASP A 333 -5.61 -17.20 -17.90
CA ASP A 333 -4.27 -17.22 -18.50
C ASP A 333 -4.40 -17.40 -20.03
N GLU A 334 -4.94 -16.37 -20.69
CA GLU A 334 -5.09 -16.29 -22.14
C GLU A 334 -4.31 -15.07 -22.66
N PRO A 335 -3.53 -15.21 -23.76
CA PRO A 335 -2.82 -14.08 -24.34
C PRO A 335 -3.77 -12.95 -24.75
N LEU A 336 -3.46 -11.73 -24.29
CA LEU A 336 -4.20 -10.51 -24.60
C LEU A 336 -3.62 -9.85 -25.85
N GLU A 337 -4.49 -9.40 -26.76
CA GLU A 337 -4.06 -8.78 -28.03
C GLU A 337 -3.57 -7.34 -27.85
N ASP A 338 -4.17 -6.61 -26.91
CA ASP A 338 -3.94 -5.19 -26.66
C ASP A 338 -4.47 -4.76 -25.27
N ASP A 339 -4.23 -3.49 -24.92
CA ASP A 339 -4.68 -2.88 -23.67
C ASP A 339 -6.21 -2.86 -23.52
N ALA A 340 -6.95 -2.79 -24.64
CA ALA A 340 -8.42 -2.83 -24.62
C ALA A 340 -8.93 -4.22 -24.21
N SER A 341 -8.26 -5.27 -24.67
CA SER A 341 -8.52 -6.65 -24.28
C SER A 341 -8.24 -6.86 -22.79
N LEU A 342 -7.17 -6.26 -22.25
CA LEU A 342 -6.90 -6.26 -20.81
C LEU A 342 -8.00 -5.55 -20.02
N ALA A 343 -8.44 -4.38 -20.44
CA ALA A 343 -9.51 -3.65 -19.78
C ALA A 343 -10.83 -4.46 -19.73
N ILE A 344 -11.17 -5.17 -20.81
CA ILE A 344 -12.34 -6.07 -20.85
C ILE A 344 -12.15 -7.26 -19.91
N ALA A 345 -10.97 -7.90 -19.93
CA ALA A 345 -10.68 -9.03 -19.05
C ALA A 345 -10.77 -8.63 -17.57
N LEU A 346 -10.25 -7.45 -17.23
CA LEU A 346 -10.34 -6.85 -15.90
C LEU A 346 -11.79 -6.54 -15.49
N ASP A 347 -12.59 -5.98 -16.39
CA ASP A 347 -14.02 -5.73 -16.15
C ASP A 347 -14.80 -7.03 -15.93
N GLN A 348 -14.51 -8.09 -16.68
CA GLN A 348 -15.25 -9.35 -16.64
C GLN A 348 -14.69 -10.39 -15.65
N GLY A 349 -13.46 -10.20 -15.16
CA GLY A 349 -12.76 -11.17 -14.33
C GLY A 349 -13.45 -11.48 -13.00
N GLU A 350 -13.16 -12.64 -12.42
CA GLU A 350 -13.72 -13.02 -11.12
C GLU A 350 -13.17 -12.10 -10.03
N ARG A 351 -14.09 -11.58 -9.20
CA ARG A 351 -13.78 -10.76 -8.04
C ARG A 351 -13.39 -11.67 -6.89
N VAL A 352 -12.15 -11.56 -6.44
CA VAL A 352 -11.63 -12.43 -5.38
C VAL A 352 -11.03 -11.61 -4.26
N GLN A 353 -10.98 -12.22 -3.09
CA GLN A 353 -10.26 -11.72 -1.93
C GLN A 353 -9.14 -12.70 -1.60
N VAL A 354 -7.95 -12.17 -1.32
CA VAL A 354 -6.81 -12.94 -0.82
C VAL A 354 -6.71 -12.68 0.67
N TYR A 355 -6.56 -13.74 1.46
CA TYR A 355 -6.55 -13.63 2.92
C TYR A 355 -5.24 -14.15 3.48
N TRP A 356 -4.73 -13.45 4.49
CA TRP A 356 -3.57 -13.88 5.27
C TRP A 356 -3.89 -13.78 6.75
N ARG A 357 -3.66 -14.88 7.47
CA ARG A 357 -3.88 -14.99 8.91
C ARG A 357 -2.56 -15.28 9.60
N PHE A 358 -2.26 -14.51 10.64
CA PHE A 358 -1.07 -14.67 11.45
C PHE A 358 -1.47 -15.24 12.81
N GLU A 359 -0.92 -16.40 13.15
CA GLU A 359 -1.17 -17.10 14.41
C GLU A 359 -0.04 -16.81 15.41
N PRO A 360 -0.37 -16.43 16.66
CA PRO A 360 0.62 -16.35 17.72
C PRO A 360 1.20 -17.75 18.00
N PRO A 361 2.45 -17.84 18.49
CA PRO A 361 3.02 -19.12 18.88
C PRO A 361 2.13 -19.77 19.94
N HIS A 362 1.79 -21.05 19.76
CA HIS A 362 1.08 -21.83 20.77
C HIS A 362 1.96 -21.93 22.04
N GLU A 363 1.38 -21.64 23.21
CA GLU A 363 2.05 -21.84 24.51
C GLU A 363 2.41 -23.30 24.79
#